data_AF-A0A6C0D793-F1
#
_entry.id   AF-A0A6C0D793-F1
#
_cell.length_a   1.000
_cell.length_b   1.000
_cell.length_c   1.000
_cell.angle_alpha   90.00
_cell.angle_beta   90.00
_cell.angle_gamma   90.00
#
_symmetry.space_group_name_H-M   'P 1'
#
loop_
_entity.id
_entity.type
_entity.pdbx_description
1 polymer ?
#
loop_
_entity_poly.entity_id
_entity_poly.type
_entity_poly.pdbx_seq_one_letter_code
_entity_poly.pdbx_strand_id
1 'polypeptide(L)'
;MIGIFICFSYFVFKLFKSNIEDNNIFYYNYSKKSKNTLDLYGDYKINKLYLVKQNVGDVTKKLLNFFTLYKYDKTINDVENSLLYHILIIVEIQLPNNKNKLLLLEKNNCINLCENCNIHNFHNIKKLNIKNKNYTLKQIMNDTKNRIGNKKFFNWSMFKNNCKKFVKEILITIKKYNKLNKKFVFQRNDLKEINVTDFATHSANSLMFIYNLFYKYIYEGEILESIINMKNNKIDFK
;
A
#
# COMPACT_ATOMS: atom_id res chain seq x y z
N MET A 1 21.32 2.45 -17.54
CA MET A 1 20.30 3.44 -17.96
C MET A 1 19.50 4.01 -16.77
N ILE A 2 18.85 3.19 -15.93
CA ILE A 2 18.05 3.67 -14.78
C ILE A 2 18.85 4.55 -13.80
N GLY A 3 20.08 4.16 -13.44
CA GLY A 3 20.91 4.96 -12.53
C GLY A 3 21.22 6.36 -13.05
N ILE A 4 21.51 6.50 -14.36
CA ILE A 4 21.76 7.79 -15.01
C ILE A 4 20.51 8.67 -14.94
N PHE A 5 19.33 8.09 -15.20
CA PHE A 5 18.06 8.79 -15.08
C PHE A 5 17.79 9.28 -13.64
N ILE A 6 18.03 8.44 -12.63
CA ILE A 6 17.85 8.80 -11.21
C ILE A 6 18.81 9.95 -10.83
N CYS A 7 20.09 9.85 -11.20
CA CYS A 7 21.07 10.89 -10.93
C CYS A 7 20.69 12.21 -11.63
N PHE A 8 20.39 12.17 -12.93
CA PHE A 8 20.03 13.35 -13.70
C PHE A 8 18.76 14.01 -13.16
N SER A 9 17.69 13.24 -12.93
CA SER A 9 16.45 13.76 -12.37
C SER A 9 16.64 14.37 -10.98
N TYR A 10 17.50 13.80 -10.13
CA TYR A 10 17.83 14.38 -8.83
C TYR A 10 18.46 15.77 -8.97
N PHE A 11 19.44 15.93 -9.87
CA PHE A 11 20.06 17.23 -10.11
C PHE A 11 19.06 18.26 -10.64
N VAL A 12 18.15 17.85 -11.52
CA VAL A 12 17.04 18.69 -11.99
C VAL A 12 16.16 19.11 -10.82
N PHE A 13 15.73 18.19 -9.95
CA PHE A 13 14.91 18.52 -8.77
C PHE A 13 15.61 19.52 -7.84
N LYS A 14 16.91 19.32 -7.62
CA LYS A 14 17.74 20.21 -6.80
C LYS A 14 17.88 21.61 -7.42
N LEU A 15 18.07 21.69 -8.74
CA LEU A 15 18.15 22.94 -9.49
C LEU A 15 16.85 23.76 -9.34
N PHE A 16 15.70 23.10 -9.45
CA PHE A 16 14.37 23.74 -9.35
C PHE A 16 13.87 23.91 -7.91
N LYS A 17 14.67 23.59 -6.89
CA LYS A 17 14.30 23.64 -5.46
C LYS A 17 12.94 22.98 -5.16
N SER A 18 12.58 21.97 -5.95
CA SER A 18 11.29 21.30 -5.85
C SER A 18 11.36 20.26 -4.74
N ASN A 19 10.31 20.19 -3.92
CA ASN A 19 10.26 19.24 -2.83
C ASN A 19 10.13 17.80 -3.38
N ILE A 20 11.19 16.99 -3.21
CA ILE A 20 11.27 15.59 -3.65
C ILE A 20 10.09 14.76 -3.11
N GLU A 21 9.55 15.14 -1.95
CA GLU A 21 8.48 14.43 -1.28
C GLU A 21 7.09 14.72 -1.87
N ASP A 22 6.91 15.80 -2.62
CA ASP A 22 5.63 16.22 -3.18
C ASP A 22 5.34 15.64 -4.57
N ASN A 23 6.35 15.04 -5.21
CA ASN A 23 6.32 14.54 -6.59
C ASN A 23 5.96 13.04 -6.73
N ASN A 24 5.27 12.49 -5.74
CA ASN A 24 4.76 11.12 -5.80
C ASN A 24 3.50 11.09 -6.69
N ILE A 25 3.65 11.04 -8.02
CA ILE A 25 2.53 10.85 -8.94
C ILE A 25 2.32 9.34 -9.12
N PHE A 26 1.36 8.79 -8.39
CA PHE A 26 0.96 7.38 -8.50
C PHE A 26 -0.55 7.30 -8.56
N TYR A 27 -1.08 7.48 -9.78
CA TYR A 27 -2.44 7.18 -10.23
C TYR A 27 -3.58 7.38 -9.21
N TYR A 28 -4.46 8.35 -9.46
CA TYR A 28 -5.66 8.59 -8.63
C TYR A 28 -6.79 7.58 -8.86
N ASN A 29 -6.45 6.29 -8.98
CA ASN A 29 -7.42 5.23 -9.17
C ASN A 29 -6.92 3.90 -8.57
N TYR A 30 -7.85 2.98 -8.34
CA TYR A 30 -7.53 1.60 -7.97
C TYR A 30 -6.89 0.86 -9.15
N SER A 31 -6.08 -0.15 -8.84
CA SER A 31 -5.70 -1.16 -9.85
C SER A 31 -6.94 -1.88 -10.39
N LYS A 32 -6.84 -2.46 -11.60
CA LYS A 32 -7.94 -3.25 -12.22
C LYS A 32 -8.39 -4.37 -11.28
N LYS A 33 -7.44 -5.08 -10.69
CA LYS A 33 -7.70 -6.14 -9.70
C LYS A 33 -8.45 -5.61 -8.47
N SER A 34 -7.93 -4.56 -7.82
CA SER A 34 -8.56 -4.02 -6.62
C SER A 34 -9.93 -3.43 -6.89
N LYS A 35 -10.12 -2.80 -8.06
CA LYS A 35 -11.40 -2.30 -8.51
C LYS A 35 -12.40 -3.45 -8.69
N ASN A 36 -12.03 -4.50 -9.41
CA ASN A 36 -12.89 -5.68 -9.62
C ASN A 36 -13.28 -6.32 -8.28
N THR A 37 -12.33 -6.50 -7.36
CA THR A 37 -12.64 -7.03 -6.02
C THR A 37 -13.57 -6.10 -5.23
N LEU A 38 -13.40 -4.78 -5.34
CA LEU A 38 -14.27 -3.80 -4.68
C LEU A 38 -15.67 -3.75 -5.32
N ASP A 39 -15.77 -3.93 -6.63
CA ASP A 39 -17.05 -3.95 -7.34
C ASP A 39 -17.82 -5.24 -7.01
N LEU A 40 -17.13 -6.39 -6.98
CA LEU A 40 -17.74 -7.68 -6.64
C LEU A 40 -18.16 -7.80 -5.18
N TYR A 41 -17.35 -7.29 -4.25
CA TYR A 41 -17.52 -7.57 -2.82
C TYR A 41 -17.75 -6.34 -1.95
N GLY A 42 -17.59 -5.14 -2.49
CA GLY A 42 -17.51 -3.92 -1.71
C GLY A 42 -18.81 -3.52 -1.03
N ASP A 43 -19.95 -3.98 -1.54
CA ASP A 43 -21.29 -3.66 -1.00
C ASP A 43 -21.78 -4.67 0.05
N TYR A 44 -21.07 -5.79 0.25
CA TYR A 44 -21.43 -6.73 1.30
C TYR A 44 -21.13 -6.17 2.69
N LYS A 45 -21.99 -6.54 3.65
CA LYS A 45 -21.85 -6.16 5.05
C LYS A 45 -20.58 -6.75 5.64
N ILE A 46 -19.83 -5.91 6.33
CA ILE A 46 -18.65 -6.32 7.08
C ILE A 46 -19.08 -6.91 8.44
N ASN A 47 -18.71 -8.16 8.68
CA ASN A 47 -18.92 -8.86 9.95
C ASN A 47 -17.80 -8.56 10.95
N LYS A 48 -16.55 -8.62 10.49
CA LYS A 48 -15.37 -8.42 11.34
C LYS A 48 -14.28 -7.66 10.57
N LEU A 49 -13.51 -6.88 11.31
CA LEU A 49 -12.30 -6.24 10.83
C LEU A 49 -11.13 -6.66 11.73
N TYR A 50 -9.98 -6.87 11.14
CA TYR A 50 -8.75 -7.22 11.85
C TYR A 50 -7.63 -6.30 11.40
N LEU A 51 -6.88 -5.74 12.35
CA LEU A 51 -5.58 -5.16 12.09
C LEU A 51 -4.54 -6.27 12.14
N VAL A 52 -3.68 -6.34 11.13
CA VAL A 52 -2.64 -7.36 11.05
C VAL A 52 -1.29 -6.71 10.89
N LYS A 53 -0.33 -7.12 11.73
CA LYS A 53 1.09 -6.81 11.53
C LYS A 53 1.79 -8.01 10.94
N GLN A 54 2.61 -7.75 9.94
CA GLN A 54 3.49 -8.73 9.33
C GLN A 54 4.91 -8.19 9.36
N ASN A 55 5.89 -9.06 9.57
CA ASN A 55 7.28 -8.66 9.44
C ASN A 55 7.54 -8.23 7.99
N VAL A 56 8.30 -7.16 7.83
CA VAL A 56 8.76 -6.76 6.50
C VAL A 56 9.63 -7.88 5.92
N GLY A 57 9.32 -8.31 4.69
CA GLY A 57 10.05 -9.38 4.02
C GLY A 57 11.51 -9.02 3.73
N ASP A 58 12.36 -10.02 3.53
CA ASP A 58 13.81 -9.81 3.44
C ASP A 58 14.24 -8.98 2.23
N VAL A 59 13.49 -9.03 1.12
CA VAL A 59 13.72 -8.17 -0.05
C VAL A 59 13.56 -6.69 0.33
N THR A 60 12.50 -6.36 1.07
CA THR A 60 12.26 -4.98 1.52
C THR A 60 13.31 -4.56 2.55
N LYS A 61 13.75 -5.44 3.45
CA LYS A 61 14.88 -5.14 4.36
C LYS A 61 16.15 -4.83 3.57
N LYS A 62 16.50 -5.63 2.56
CA LYS A 62 17.67 -5.40 1.69
C LYS A 62 17.58 -4.05 0.97
N LEU A 63 16.41 -3.69 0.43
CA LEU A 63 16.19 -2.39 -0.20
C LEU A 63 16.35 -1.24 0.80
N LEU A 64 15.78 -1.37 1.99
CA LEU A 64 15.93 -0.38 3.05
C LEU A 64 17.40 -0.22 3.46
N ASN A 65 18.14 -1.32 3.62
CA ASN A 65 19.59 -1.25 3.86
C ASN A 65 20.31 -0.52 2.75
N PHE A 66 20.04 -0.86 1.49
CA PHE A 66 20.66 -0.17 0.36
C PHE A 66 20.40 1.35 0.39
N PHE A 67 19.14 1.78 0.53
CA PHE A 67 18.80 3.21 0.55
C PHE A 67 19.28 3.93 1.81
N THR A 68 19.39 3.23 2.93
CA THR A 68 19.88 3.79 4.19
C THR A 68 21.40 3.67 4.33
N LEU A 69 22.10 3.20 3.31
CA LEU A 69 23.55 2.93 3.35
C LEU A 69 23.93 2.02 4.52
N TYR A 70 23.19 0.93 4.68
CA TYR A 70 23.30 -0.08 5.74
C TYR A 70 23.09 0.44 7.17
N LYS A 71 22.57 1.66 7.34
CA LYS A 71 22.20 2.19 8.66
C LYS A 71 20.99 1.45 9.24
N TYR A 72 20.08 0.96 8.39
CA TYR A 72 18.90 0.23 8.84
C TYR A 72 19.26 -0.99 9.70
N ASP A 73 20.10 -1.91 9.22
CA ASP A 73 20.51 -3.07 10.02
C ASP A 73 21.19 -2.68 11.33
N LYS A 74 22.03 -1.63 11.32
CA LYS A 74 22.67 -1.11 12.53
C LYS A 74 21.63 -0.67 13.55
N THR A 75 20.69 0.19 13.15
CA THR A 75 19.64 0.71 14.03
C THR A 75 18.68 -0.38 14.52
N ILE A 76 18.38 -1.40 13.70
CA ILE A 76 17.49 -2.48 14.11
C ILE A 76 18.14 -3.42 15.12
N ASN A 77 19.44 -3.70 14.97
CA ASN A 77 20.18 -4.55 15.90
C ASN A 77 20.38 -3.86 17.27
N ASP A 78 20.52 -2.53 17.29
CA ASP A 78 20.73 -1.75 18.51
C ASP A 78 19.45 -1.57 19.33
N VAL A 79 18.27 -1.72 18.71
CA VAL A 79 16.97 -1.58 19.37
C VAL A 79 16.25 -2.93 19.33
N GLU A 80 16.47 -3.76 20.35
CA GLU A 80 15.67 -4.96 20.59
C GLU A 80 14.18 -4.60 20.48
N ASN A 81 13.49 -5.17 19.48
CA ASN A 81 12.07 -4.96 19.13
C ASN A 81 11.71 -3.82 18.15
N SER A 82 12.68 -3.22 17.45
CA SER A 82 12.42 -2.18 16.42
C SER A 82 12.03 -2.70 15.03
N LEU A 83 11.69 -3.99 14.90
CA LEU A 83 11.35 -4.62 13.62
C LEU A 83 10.30 -3.79 12.87
N LEU A 84 10.66 -3.33 11.66
CA LEU A 84 9.67 -2.77 10.77
C LEU A 84 8.64 -3.84 10.43
N TYR A 85 7.39 -3.46 10.61
CA TYR A 85 6.25 -4.27 10.25
C TYR A 85 5.44 -3.55 9.19
N HIS A 86 4.94 -4.34 8.26
CA HIS A 86 3.86 -3.95 7.39
C HIS A 86 2.55 -4.08 8.16
N ILE A 87 1.63 -3.12 7.94
CA ILE A 87 0.31 -3.17 8.55
C ILE A 87 -0.78 -3.16 7.50
N LEU A 88 -1.73 -4.05 7.66
CA LEU A 88 -2.86 -4.23 6.77
C LEU A 88 -4.14 -4.47 7.55
N ILE A 89 -5.26 -4.46 6.83
CA ILE A 89 -6.59 -4.75 7.36
C ILE A 89 -7.11 -6.02 6.68
N ILE A 90 -7.61 -6.96 7.47
CA ILE A 90 -8.42 -8.06 6.94
C ILE A 90 -9.88 -7.76 7.23
N VAL A 91 -10.71 -7.91 6.22
CA VAL A 91 -12.15 -7.65 6.23
C VAL A 91 -12.87 -8.97 6.04
N GLU A 92 -13.69 -9.36 7.01
CA GLU A 92 -14.60 -10.50 6.89
C GLU A 92 -15.98 -9.97 6.49
N ILE A 93 -16.45 -10.37 5.31
CA ILE A 93 -17.76 -9.99 4.77
C ILE A 93 -18.71 -11.19 4.75
N GLN A 94 -20.01 -10.91 4.86
CA GLN A 94 -21.08 -11.90 4.72
C GLN A 94 -21.59 -11.93 3.28
N LEU A 95 -21.50 -13.09 2.63
CA LEU A 95 -22.09 -13.33 1.31
C LEU A 95 -23.57 -13.75 1.44
N PRO A 96 -24.39 -13.65 0.36
CA PRO A 96 -25.82 -13.99 0.39
C PRO A 96 -26.12 -15.43 0.81
N ASN A 97 -25.19 -16.36 0.58
CA ASN A 97 -25.28 -17.76 0.98
C ASN A 97 -24.84 -18.03 2.43
N ASN A 98 -24.78 -16.99 3.27
CA ASN A 98 -24.25 -17.03 4.64
C ASN A 98 -22.81 -17.52 4.78
N LYS A 99 -22.04 -17.62 3.68
CA LYS A 99 -20.60 -17.88 3.76
C LYS A 99 -19.86 -16.59 4.08
N ASN A 100 -18.83 -16.71 4.90
CA ASN A 100 -17.92 -15.60 5.17
C ASN A 100 -16.78 -15.63 4.15
N LYS A 101 -16.37 -14.44 3.68
CA LYS A 101 -15.19 -14.27 2.85
C LYS A 101 -14.23 -13.27 3.48
N LEU A 102 -12.94 -13.59 3.45
CA LEU A 102 -11.89 -12.71 3.91
C LEU A 102 -11.30 -11.94 2.73
N LEU A 103 -11.15 -10.63 2.90
CA LEU A 103 -10.48 -9.74 1.96
C LEU A 103 -9.32 -9.04 2.67
N LEU A 104 -8.16 -9.01 2.02
CA LEU A 104 -6.97 -8.30 2.47
C LEU A 104 -6.97 -6.92 1.84
N LEU A 105 -6.90 -5.89 2.69
CA LEU A 105 -6.77 -4.50 2.31
C LEU A 105 -5.44 -3.95 2.84
N GLU A 106 -4.57 -3.53 1.94
CA GLU A 106 -3.28 -2.94 2.27
C GLU A 106 -2.96 -1.75 1.36
N LYS A 107 -1.96 -0.97 1.76
CA LYS A 107 -1.40 0.08 0.91
C LYS A 107 0.11 -0.08 0.81
N ASN A 108 0.53 -0.67 -0.29
CA ASN A 108 1.93 -0.67 -0.75
C ASN A 108 2.09 0.54 -1.68
N ASN A 109 2.80 0.38 -2.79
CA ASN A 109 2.85 1.35 -3.89
C ASN A 109 1.46 1.86 -4.36
N CYS A 110 0.43 1.04 -4.22
CA CYS A 110 -0.97 1.34 -4.50
C CYS A 110 -1.86 0.76 -3.39
N ILE A 111 -3.14 1.10 -3.42
CA ILE A 111 -4.14 0.40 -2.60
C ILE A 111 -4.40 -0.95 -3.25
N ASN A 112 -4.10 -2.02 -2.51
CA ASN A 112 -4.30 -3.39 -2.95
C ASN A 112 -5.45 -4.03 -2.16
N LEU A 113 -6.40 -4.60 -2.88
CA LEU A 113 -7.50 -5.38 -2.34
C LEU A 113 -7.46 -6.80 -2.95
N CYS A 114 -7.39 -7.82 -2.11
CA CYS A 114 -7.19 -9.20 -2.54
C CYS A 114 -8.07 -10.19 -1.77
N GLU A 115 -8.51 -11.26 -2.43
CA GLU A 115 -9.33 -12.32 -1.84
C GLU A 115 -8.50 -13.38 -1.11
N ASN A 116 -7.27 -13.63 -1.59
CA ASN A 116 -6.41 -14.69 -1.05
C ASN A 116 -5.63 -14.18 0.14
N CYS A 117 -6.19 -14.36 1.34
CA CYS A 117 -5.56 -14.01 2.60
C CYS A 117 -4.89 -15.25 3.22
N ASN A 118 -3.63 -15.51 2.89
CA ASN A 118 -2.85 -16.52 3.62
C ASN A 118 -2.37 -15.94 4.95
N ILE A 119 -3.15 -16.14 6.00
CA ILE A 119 -2.79 -15.73 7.36
C ILE A 119 -1.83 -16.78 7.94
N HIS A 120 -0.53 -16.57 7.76
CA HIS A 120 0.52 -17.36 8.43
C HIS A 120 0.61 -17.07 9.94
N ASN A 121 1.22 -18.00 10.69
CA ASN A 121 1.35 -17.94 12.16
C ASN A 121 2.23 -16.79 12.67
N PHE A 122 3.02 -16.13 11.81
CA PHE A 122 3.89 -15.01 12.17
C PHE A 122 3.18 -13.66 12.23
N HIS A 123 1.85 -13.65 12.16
CA HIS A 123 1.06 -12.43 12.14
C HIS A 123 0.55 -12.07 13.53
N ASN A 124 0.81 -10.84 13.96
CA ASN A 124 0.11 -10.30 15.13
C ASN A 124 -1.23 -9.73 14.66
N ILE A 125 -2.33 -10.34 15.10
CA ILE A 125 -3.68 -10.02 14.65
C ILE A 125 -4.47 -9.42 15.79
N LYS A 126 -5.10 -8.27 15.53
CA LYS A 126 -5.99 -7.60 16.48
C LYS A 126 -7.35 -7.39 15.86
N LYS A 127 -8.37 -8.05 16.41
CA LYS A 127 -9.76 -7.83 16.03
C LYS A 127 -10.24 -6.43 16.44
N LEU A 128 -10.91 -5.74 15.53
CA LEU A 128 -11.59 -4.48 15.78
C LEU A 128 -13.05 -4.73 16.12
N ASN A 129 -13.52 -4.12 17.21
CA ASN A 129 -14.92 -4.14 17.56
C ASN A 129 -15.68 -3.10 16.70
N ILE A 130 -16.46 -3.56 15.73
CA ILE A 130 -17.32 -2.74 14.86
C ILE A 130 -18.83 -2.97 15.09
N LYS A 131 -19.20 -3.58 16.23
CA LYS A 131 -20.60 -3.87 16.57
C LYS A 131 -21.50 -2.65 16.35
N ASN A 132 -22.71 -2.92 15.84
CA ASN A 132 -23.82 -1.97 15.63
C ASN A 132 -23.67 -0.99 14.46
N LYS A 133 -22.76 -1.26 13.51
CA LYS A 133 -22.64 -0.46 12.28
C LYS A 133 -22.71 -1.35 11.05
N ASN A 134 -23.60 -1.02 10.12
CA ASN A 134 -23.71 -1.69 8.82
C ASN A 134 -22.69 -1.11 7.84
N TYR A 135 -21.41 -1.29 8.13
CA TYR A 135 -20.35 -0.88 7.22
C TYR A 135 -20.23 -1.84 6.05
N THR A 136 -20.00 -1.27 4.86
CA THR A 136 -19.50 -1.99 3.69
C THR A 136 -18.09 -1.52 3.38
N LEU A 137 -17.31 -2.33 2.64
CA LEU A 137 -15.95 -1.95 2.29
C LEU A 137 -15.95 -0.74 1.34
N LYS A 138 -16.87 -0.72 0.36
CA LYS A 138 -17.02 0.40 -0.58
C LYS A 138 -17.32 1.71 0.15
N GLN A 139 -18.19 1.67 1.16
CA GLN A 139 -18.47 2.83 2.00
C GLN A 139 -17.21 3.30 2.75
N ILE A 140 -16.52 2.42 3.48
CA ILE A 140 -15.32 2.80 4.25
C ILE A 140 -14.27 3.44 3.34
N MET A 141 -14.07 2.87 2.14
CA MET A 141 -13.08 3.33 1.18
C MET A 141 -13.46 4.70 0.60
N ASN A 142 -14.71 4.89 0.20
CA ASN A 142 -15.21 6.17 -0.31
C ASN A 142 -15.21 7.25 0.77
N ASP A 143 -15.70 6.96 1.98
CA ASP A 143 -15.73 7.92 3.08
C ASP A 143 -14.31 8.35 3.48
N THR A 144 -13.36 7.41 3.49
CA THR A 144 -11.96 7.73 3.77
C THR A 144 -11.36 8.59 2.66
N LYS A 145 -11.60 8.23 1.39
CA LYS A 145 -11.15 9.00 0.22
C LYS A 145 -11.70 10.42 0.23
N ASN A 146 -12.99 10.57 0.46
CA ASN A 146 -13.68 11.87 0.53
C ASN A 146 -13.11 12.73 1.66
N ARG A 147 -12.85 12.12 2.83
CA ARG A 147 -12.31 12.85 4.00
C ARG A 147 -10.87 13.34 3.82
N ILE A 148 -10.00 12.58 3.16
CA ILE A 148 -8.56 12.92 3.06
C ILE A 148 -8.16 13.47 1.69
N GLY A 149 -9.04 13.37 0.70
CA GLY A 149 -8.81 13.76 -0.69
C GLY A 149 -8.07 12.70 -1.52
N ASN A 150 -8.34 12.67 -2.82
CA ASN A 150 -7.78 11.70 -3.77
C ASN A 150 -6.24 11.61 -3.71
N LYS A 151 -5.55 12.75 -3.63
CA LYS A 151 -4.08 12.78 -3.61
C LYS A 151 -3.51 11.99 -2.44
N LYS A 152 -4.00 12.24 -1.22
CA LYS A 152 -3.54 11.50 -0.02
C LYS A 152 -4.05 10.06 -0.03
N PHE A 153 -5.24 9.83 -0.57
CA PHE A 153 -5.82 8.50 -0.59
C PHE A 153 -5.04 7.53 -1.48
N PHE A 154 -4.73 7.91 -2.72
CA PHE A 154 -4.06 7.01 -3.67
C PHE A 154 -2.54 7.06 -3.63
N ASN A 155 -1.93 8.25 -3.57
CA ASN A 155 -0.47 8.34 -3.68
C ASN A 155 0.22 7.62 -2.53
N TRP A 156 1.39 7.07 -2.78
CA TRP A 156 2.20 6.42 -1.76
C TRP A 156 3.51 7.16 -1.57
N SER A 157 4.00 7.18 -0.33
CA SER A 157 5.38 7.53 -0.04
C SER A 157 5.86 6.74 1.17
N MET A 158 7.14 6.35 1.14
CA MET A 158 7.73 5.50 2.19
C MET A 158 7.57 6.11 3.59
N PHE A 159 7.75 7.42 3.73
CA PHE A 159 7.77 8.10 5.03
C PHE A 159 6.47 8.82 5.41
N LYS A 160 5.78 9.46 4.46
CA LYS A 160 4.61 10.33 4.76
C LYS A 160 3.26 9.65 4.54
N ASN A 161 3.14 8.79 3.53
CA ASN A 161 1.86 8.26 3.06
C ASN A 161 1.92 6.76 2.75
N ASN A 162 2.35 5.99 3.74
CA ASN A 162 2.52 4.54 3.66
C ASN A 162 1.32 3.76 4.26
N CYS A 163 1.47 2.44 4.39
CA CYS A 163 0.50 1.53 4.98
C CYS A 163 0.02 1.96 6.38
N LYS A 164 0.92 2.39 7.28
CA LYS A 164 0.55 2.86 8.63
C LYS A 164 -0.34 4.09 8.58
N LYS A 165 0.00 5.06 7.73
CA LYS A 165 -0.81 6.26 7.54
C LYS A 165 -2.17 5.93 6.95
N PHE A 166 -2.23 5.04 5.97
CA PHE A 166 -3.48 4.58 5.36
C PHE A 166 -4.41 3.89 6.37
N VAL A 167 -3.89 2.92 7.13
CA VAL A 167 -4.66 2.24 8.18
C VAL A 167 -5.13 3.22 9.25
N LYS A 168 -4.30 4.19 9.64
CA LYS A 168 -4.73 5.29 10.52
C LYS A 168 -5.94 6.03 9.96
N GLU A 169 -5.91 6.43 8.69
CA GLU A 169 -7.00 7.17 8.09
C GLU A 169 -8.29 6.33 8.01
N ILE A 170 -8.20 5.04 7.69
CA ILE A 170 -9.37 4.13 7.76
C ILE A 170 -9.93 4.08 9.18
N LEU A 171 -9.06 3.90 10.18
CA LEU A 171 -9.48 3.84 11.59
C LEU A 171 -10.16 5.14 12.05
N ILE A 172 -9.71 6.30 11.57
CA ILE A 172 -10.37 7.59 11.85
C ILE A 172 -11.78 7.59 11.25
N THR A 173 -11.90 7.20 9.97
CA THR A 173 -13.19 7.17 9.25
C THR A 173 -14.21 6.29 9.98
N ILE A 174 -13.83 5.11 10.44
CA ILE A 174 -14.75 4.20 11.15
C ILE A 174 -14.91 4.51 12.65
N LYS A 175 -14.31 5.61 13.13
CA LYS A 175 -14.30 6.04 14.55
C LYS A 175 -13.69 4.98 15.48
N LYS A 176 -12.57 4.36 15.06
CA LYS A 176 -11.81 3.36 15.82
C LYS A 176 -10.35 3.76 16.06
N TYR A 177 -9.94 5.00 15.76
CA TYR A 177 -8.60 5.49 16.05
C TYR A 177 -8.43 5.92 17.53
N ASN A 178 -8.43 4.94 18.45
CA ASN A 178 -8.22 5.16 19.88
C ASN A 178 -6.76 4.85 20.30
N LYS A 179 -6.40 5.11 21.58
CA LYS A 179 -5.04 4.89 22.12
C LYS A 179 -4.52 3.48 21.88
N LEU A 180 -5.36 2.46 22.07
CA LEU A 180 -5.00 1.05 21.87
C LEU A 180 -4.73 0.72 20.40
N ASN A 181 -5.54 1.24 19.47
CA ASN A 181 -5.34 1.02 18.04
C ASN A 181 -4.19 1.85 17.50
N LYS A 182 -3.96 3.07 18.02
CA LYS A 182 -2.78 3.87 17.71
C LYS A 182 -1.49 3.16 18.11
N LYS A 183 -1.40 2.60 19.32
CA LYS A 183 -0.23 1.82 19.77
C LYS A 183 -0.03 0.54 18.95
N PHE A 184 -1.12 -0.05 18.45
CA PHE A 184 -1.01 -1.14 17.50
C PHE A 184 -0.44 -0.64 16.17
N VAL A 185 -0.99 0.41 15.56
CA VAL A 185 -0.53 0.86 14.23
C VAL A 185 0.88 1.45 14.25
N PHE A 186 1.21 2.26 15.25
CA PHE A 186 2.48 2.99 15.35
C PHE A 186 3.28 2.48 16.55
N GLN A 187 4.55 2.15 16.33
CA GLN A 187 5.51 1.88 17.41
C GLN A 187 6.24 3.18 17.77
N ARG A 188 6.85 3.22 18.95
CA ARG A 188 7.51 4.44 19.47
C ARG A 188 8.68 4.88 18.58
N ASN A 189 9.33 3.96 17.87
CA ASN A 189 10.56 4.20 17.08
C ASN A 189 10.32 4.03 15.57
N ASP A 190 9.16 4.47 15.07
CA ASP A 190 8.85 4.40 13.64
C ASP A 190 9.78 5.34 12.83
N LEU A 191 10.87 4.83 12.25
CA LEU A 191 11.78 5.38 11.21
C LEU A 191 12.24 6.86 11.27
N LYS A 192 11.72 7.69 12.17
CA LYS A 192 12.09 9.09 12.34
C LYS A 192 13.54 9.26 12.77
N GLU A 193 14.16 8.18 13.23
CA GLU A 193 15.55 8.11 13.65
C GLU A 193 16.50 7.73 12.50
N ILE A 194 15.99 7.21 11.38
CA ILE A 194 16.83 6.88 10.23
C ILE A 194 16.94 8.12 9.33
N ASN A 195 18.02 8.87 9.49
CA ASN A 195 18.39 9.97 8.59
C ASN A 195 18.68 9.43 7.18
N VAL A 196 17.63 9.35 6.35
CA VAL A 196 17.72 9.02 4.92
C VAL A 196 18.05 10.30 4.16
N THR A 197 19.03 10.21 3.25
CA THR A 197 19.43 11.37 2.44
C THR A 197 18.35 11.71 1.40
N ASP A 198 18.31 12.96 0.95
CA ASP A 198 17.40 13.40 -0.12
C ASP A 198 17.60 12.56 -1.39
N PHE A 199 18.86 12.22 -1.72
CA PHE A 199 19.18 11.37 -2.86
C PHE A 199 18.62 9.95 -2.71
N ALA A 200 18.72 9.35 -1.53
CA ALA A 200 18.17 8.02 -1.27
C ALA A 200 16.64 8.03 -1.33
N THR A 201 16.00 9.06 -0.78
CA THR A 201 14.56 9.26 -0.87
C THR A 201 14.11 9.42 -2.33
N HIS A 202 14.82 10.24 -3.10
CA HIS A 202 14.57 10.42 -4.55
C HIS A 202 14.74 9.12 -5.32
N SER A 203 15.80 8.36 -5.03
CA SER A 203 16.08 7.08 -5.67
C SER A 203 14.96 6.06 -5.38
N ALA A 204 14.52 5.95 -4.14
CA ALA A 204 13.43 5.08 -3.75
C ALA A 204 12.11 5.48 -4.44
N ASN A 205 11.77 6.78 -4.44
CA ASN A 205 10.55 7.26 -5.11
C ASN A 205 10.60 7.01 -6.63
N SER A 206 11.76 7.24 -7.26
CA SER A 206 11.96 7.01 -8.69
C SER A 206 11.85 5.54 -9.06
N LEU A 207 12.42 4.64 -8.26
CA LEU A 207 12.32 3.20 -8.48
C LEU A 207 10.90 2.69 -8.29
N MET A 208 10.20 3.18 -7.26
CA MET A 208 8.77 2.88 -7.07
C MET A 208 7.94 3.44 -8.23
N PHE A 209 8.32 4.57 -8.81
CA PHE A 209 7.66 5.12 -9.99
C PHE A 209 7.81 4.25 -11.21
N ILE A 210 9.04 3.85 -11.52
CA ILE A 210 9.32 2.94 -12.61
C ILE A 210 8.53 1.63 -12.38
N TYR A 211 8.62 1.05 -11.18
CA TYR A 211 7.85 -0.16 -10.85
C TYR A 211 6.34 0.01 -11.09
N ASN A 212 5.75 1.14 -10.69
CA ASN A 212 4.33 1.43 -10.88
C ASN A 212 3.95 1.60 -12.34
N LEU A 213 4.81 2.24 -13.15
CA LEU A 213 4.62 2.33 -14.60
C LEU A 213 4.62 0.94 -15.23
N PHE A 214 5.65 0.13 -14.92
CA PHE A 214 5.79 -1.23 -15.41
C PHE A 214 4.58 -2.09 -15.01
N TYR A 215 4.21 -2.07 -13.73
CA TYR A 215 3.08 -2.82 -13.23
C TYR A 215 1.77 -2.41 -13.93
N LYS A 216 1.49 -1.10 -14.03
CA LYS A 216 0.24 -0.64 -14.64
C LYS A 216 0.15 -0.92 -16.14
N TYR A 217 1.20 -0.65 -16.91
CA TYR A 217 1.12 -0.71 -18.37
C TYR A 217 1.53 -2.05 -18.97
N ILE A 218 2.38 -2.82 -18.29
CA ILE A 218 2.83 -4.12 -18.80
C ILE A 218 2.07 -5.25 -18.13
N TYR A 219 1.92 -5.22 -16.80
CA TYR A 219 1.29 -6.33 -16.07
C TYR A 219 -0.24 -6.21 -15.98
N GLU A 220 -0.76 -5.04 -15.60
CA GLU A 220 -2.20 -4.78 -15.56
C GLU A 220 -2.76 -4.24 -16.90
N GLY A 221 -1.86 -3.85 -17.80
CA GLY A 221 -2.17 -2.95 -18.90
C GLY A 221 -2.33 -3.64 -20.26
N GLU A 222 -3.42 -3.24 -20.91
CA GLU A 222 -3.75 -3.06 -22.33
C GLU A 222 -2.79 -3.53 -23.41
N ILE A 223 -1.46 -3.48 -23.24
CA ILE A 223 -0.51 -4.00 -24.22
C ILE A 223 -0.60 -5.51 -24.30
N LEU A 224 -0.67 -6.22 -23.17
CA LEU A 224 -0.81 -7.68 -23.20
C LEU A 224 -2.17 -8.09 -23.77
N GLU A 225 -3.25 -7.43 -23.35
CA GLU A 225 -4.61 -7.65 -23.87
C GLU A 225 -4.72 -7.28 -25.36
N SER A 226 -4.08 -6.19 -25.83
CA SER A 226 -4.04 -5.81 -27.24
C SER A 226 -3.15 -6.73 -28.08
N ILE A 227 -2.01 -7.21 -27.57
CA ILE A 227 -1.19 -8.23 -28.23
C ILE A 227 -1.95 -9.55 -28.33
N ILE A 228 -2.66 -9.95 -27.27
CA ILE A 228 -3.51 -11.16 -27.26
C ILE A 228 -4.67 -10.99 -28.26
N ASN A 229 -5.37 -9.86 -28.24
CA ASN A 229 -6.46 -9.58 -29.18
C ASN A 229 -5.95 -9.46 -30.63
N MET A 230 -4.77 -8.88 -30.89
CA MET A 230 -4.15 -8.85 -32.21
C MET A 230 -3.74 -10.24 -32.71
N LYS A 231 -3.31 -11.14 -31.82
CA LYS A 231 -3.04 -12.55 -32.16
C LYS A 231 -4.33 -13.32 -32.44
N ASN A 232 -5.38 -13.09 -31.66
CA ASN A 232 -6.65 -13.80 -31.79
C ASN A 232 -7.47 -13.30 -33.00
N ASN A 233 -7.36 -12.03 -33.37
CA ASN A 233 -8.02 -11.46 -34.55
C ASN A 233 -7.28 -11.73 -35.88
N LYS A 234 -6.15 -12.46 -35.86
CA LYS A 234 -5.44 -12.91 -37.09
C LYS A 234 -5.90 -14.30 -37.58
N ILE A 235 -6.97 -14.85 -37.02
CA ILE A 235 -7.59 -16.10 -37.48
C ILE A 235 -8.98 -15.76 -38.04
N ASP A 236 -8.99 -15.20 -39.25
CA ASP A 236 -10.09 -15.31 -40.23
C ASP A 236 -9.65 -14.59 -41.51
N PHE A 237 -8.76 -15.25 -42.25
CA PHE A 237 -8.73 -15.08 -43.70
C PHE A 237 -9.22 -16.41 -44.28
N LYS A 238 -10.52 -16.44 -44.58
CA LYS A 238 -11.09 -17.36 -45.56
C LYS A 238 -10.53 -17.04 -46.95
#